data_AF-D9TSX1-F1
#
_entry.id   AF-D9TSX1-F1
#
_cell.length_a   1.000
_cell.length_b   1.000
_cell.length_c   1.000
_cell.angle_alpha   90.00
_cell.angle_beta   90.00
_cell.angle_gamma   90.00
#
_symmetry.space_group_name_H-M   'P 1'
#
loop_
_entity.id
_entity.type
_entity.pdbx_description
1 polymer ?
#
loop_
_entity_poly.entity_id
_entity_poly.type
_entity_poly.pdbx_seq_one_letter_code
_entity_poly.pdbx_strand_id
1 'polypeptide(L)'
;MIILNVIFTILIFYIIAKEILEKRPPYKEMKRTIGFKRGKLIYIDKQEEVKKDGIVYSKLLKSDKYGISGKPDYIYDIGNELIPLELKSSKVDGHSPLLKDVMQLTAYFLIIEEEFGKKVRRGRIVYQNTMFEVYNTAGLRRELLKIIKEMRLLEAEKFFPDEKGDFLKCRFCPCRDTVCEIYKGSKVKI
;
A
#
# COMPACT_ATOMS: atom_id res chain seq x y z
N MET A 1 22.64 43.38 -10.98
CA MET A 1 22.67 41.95 -11.40
C MET A 1 22.80 40.99 -10.22
N ILE A 2 23.71 41.22 -9.27
CA ILE A 2 23.91 40.34 -8.08
C ILE A 2 22.67 40.28 -7.17
N ILE A 3 22.07 41.43 -6.84
CA ILE A 3 20.89 41.50 -5.95
C ILE A 3 19.69 40.73 -6.53
N LEU A 4 19.46 40.85 -7.85
CA LEU A 4 18.38 40.14 -8.54
C LEU A 4 18.60 38.61 -8.52
N ASN A 5 19.85 38.17 -8.70
CA ASN A 5 20.20 36.74 -8.62
C ASN A 5 20.01 36.19 -7.21
N VAL A 6 20.36 36.94 -6.16
CA VAL A 6 20.17 36.54 -4.75
C VAL A 6 18.67 36.42 -4.41
N ILE A 7 17.85 37.38 -4.85
CA ILE A 7 16.39 37.31 -4.65
C ILE A 7 15.81 36.09 -5.37
N PHE A 8 16.27 35.81 -6.59
CA PHE A 8 15.80 34.67 -7.38
C PHE A 8 16.19 33.31 -6.75
N THR A 9 17.41 33.17 -6.23
CA THR A 9 17.81 31.93 -5.53
C THR A 9 17.05 31.73 -4.23
N ILE A 10 16.80 32.79 -3.46
CA ILE A 10 15.98 32.71 -2.23
C ILE A 10 14.55 32.28 -2.59
N LEU A 11 13.97 32.83 -3.66
CA LEU A 11 12.63 32.46 -4.11
C LEU A 11 12.55 31.00 -4.56
N ILE A 12 13.55 30.49 -5.31
CA ILE A 12 13.64 29.08 -5.69
C ILE A 12 13.75 28.19 -4.45
N PHE A 13 14.65 28.52 -3.51
CA PHE A 13 14.80 27.75 -2.27
C PHE A 13 13.51 27.75 -1.46
N TYR A 14 12.80 28.88 -1.40
CA TYR A 14 11.52 28.99 -0.72
C TYR A 14 10.45 28.11 -1.39
N ILE A 15 10.36 28.10 -2.73
CA ILE A 15 9.42 27.23 -3.46
C ILE A 15 9.74 25.76 -3.19
N ILE A 16 11.01 25.36 -3.28
CA ILE A 16 11.44 23.98 -3.01
C ILE A 16 11.17 23.60 -1.56
N ALA A 17 11.50 24.46 -0.59
CA ALA A 17 11.27 24.22 0.83
C ALA A 17 9.78 24.12 1.15
N LYS A 18 8.95 24.97 0.54
CA LYS A 18 7.50 24.93 0.68
C LYS A 18 6.93 23.64 0.09
N GLU A 19 7.40 23.21 -1.08
CA GLU A 19 7.00 21.92 -1.69
C GLU A 19 7.40 20.72 -0.82
N ILE A 20 8.56 20.80 -0.15
CA ILE A 20 9.03 19.77 0.80
C ILE A 20 8.20 19.76 2.08
N LEU A 21 7.87 20.93 2.64
CA LEU A 21 7.06 21.06 3.87
C LEU A 21 5.58 20.74 3.63
N GLU A 22 5.01 21.12 2.49
CA GLU A 22 3.62 20.88 2.10
C GLU A 22 3.43 19.56 1.36
N LYS A 23 4.27 18.54 1.61
CA LYS A 23 4.06 17.21 1.04
C LYS A 23 2.66 16.72 1.42
N ARG A 24 1.73 16.83 0.47
CA ARG A 24 0.39 16.31 0.63
C ARG A 24 0.51 14.82 0.96
N PRO A 25 -0.26 14.32 1.94
CA PRO A 25 -0.24 12.90 2.24
C PRO A 25 -0.57 12.13 0.95
N PRO A 26 0.05 10.97 0.72
CA PRO A 26 -0.20 10.17 -0.48
C PRO A 26 -1.58 9.51 -0.45
N TYR A 27 -2.48 9.98 0.41
CA TYR A 27 -3.84 9.49 0.57
C TYR A 27 -4.80 10.62 0.94
N LYS A 28 -6.08 10.38 0.69
CA LYS A 28 -7.20 11.26 1.05
C LYS A 28 -8.29 10.45 1.73
N GLU A 29 -8.72 10.90 2.92
CA GLU A 29 -9.87 10.31 3.60
C GLU A 29 -11.18 10.62 2.85
N MET A 30 -12.08 9.65 2.82
CA MET A 30 -13.36 9.70 2.14
C MET A 30 -14.44 9.00 2.97
N LYS A 31 -15.69 9.40 2.77
CA LYS A 31 -16.82 8.62 3.28
C LYS A 31 -16.80 7.21 2.70
N ARG A 32 -17.02 6.23 3.56
CA ARG A 32 -17.04 4.81 3.19
C ARG A 32 -18.06 4.57 2.07
N THR A 33 -17.58 4.03 0.96
CA THR A 33 -18.39 3.59 -0.18
C THR A 33 -17.82 2.28 -0.72
N ILE A 34 -18.60 1.45 -1.39
CA ILE A 34 -18.08 0.28 -2.09
C ILE A 34 -18.45 0.43 -3.56
N GLY A 35 -17.47 0.20 -4.43
CA GLY A 35 -17.62 0.34 -5.88
C GLY A 35 -17.60 1.77 -6.39
N PHE A 36 -17.91 1.89 -7.67
CA PHE A 36 -17.82 3.14 -8.43
C PHE A 36 -19.06 3.29 -9.30
N LYS A 37 -19.75 4.43 -9.22
CA LYS A 37 -20.99 4.69 -9.98
C LYS A 37 -20.84 4.49 -11.51
N ARG A 38 -19.63 4.69 -12.05
CA ARG A 38 -19.31 4.56 -13.48
C ARG A 38 -18.12 3.62 -13.75
N GLY A 39 -17.74 2.81 -12.76
CA GLY A 39 -16.63 1.86 -12.92
C GLY A 39 -17.14 0.49 -13.29
N LYS A 40 -16.54 -0.14 -14.30
CA LYS A 40 -16.81 -1.54 -14.67
C LYS A 40 -16.00 -2.44 -13.74
N LEU A 41 -16.65 -3.36 -13.02
CA LEU A 41 -15.94 -4.39 -12.27
C LEU A 41 -15.27 -5.36 -13.25
N ILE A 42 -13.97 -5.60 -13.10
CA ILE A 42 -13.21 -6.52 -14.00
C ILE A 42 -12.51 -7.65 -13.24
N TYR A 43 -12.37 -7.55 -11.92
CA TYR A 43 -11.77 -8.59 -11.09
C TYR A 43 -12.45 -8.63 -9.72
N ILE A 44 -12.64 -9.83 -9.16
CA ILE A 44 -13.09 -10.03 -7.77
C ILE A 44 -12.42 -11.26 -7.13
N ASP A 45 -11.94 -11.14 -5.87
CA ASP A 45 -11.46 -12.27 -5.07
C ASP A 45 -12.61 -12.96 -4.30
N LYS A 46 -13.60 -13.43 -5.05
CA LYS A 46 -14.66 -14.30 -4.54
C LYS A 46 -14.89 -15.44 -5.50
N GLN A 47 -15.22 -16.60 -4.95
CA GLN A 47 -15.79 -17.69 -5.72
C GLN A 47 -17.29 -17.41 -5.86
N GLU A 48 -17.75 -17.20 -7.08
CA GLU A 48 -19.17 -17.13 -7.42
C GLU A 48 -19.55 -18.37 -8.23
N GLU A 49 -20.73 -18.93 -7.95
CA GLU A 49 -21.27 -20.08 -8.67
C GLU A 49 -21.60 -19.72 -10.13
N VAL A 50 -22.08 -18.50 -10.35
CA VAL A 50 -22.40 -17.96 -11.68
C VAL A 50 -21.42 -16.85 -12.02
N LYS A 51 -20.52 -17.10 -12.97
CA LYS A 51 -19.54 -16.12 -13.43
C LYS A 51 -20.15 -15.21 -14.48
N LYS A 52 -19.87 -13.91 -14.37
CA LYS A 52 -20.24 -12.92 -15.38
C LYS A 52 -19.12 -12.74 -16.40
N ASP A 53 -19.51 -12.60 -17.66
CA ASP A 53 -18.56 -12.35 -18.74
C ASP A 53 -17.76 -11.06 -18.52
N GLY A 54 -16.46 -11.14 -18.77
CA GLY A 54 -15.54 -10.01 -18.61
C GLY A 54 -15.12 -9.70 -17.17
N ILE A 55 -15.41 -10.58 -16.20
CA ILE A 55 -14.91 -10.50 -14.83
C ILE A 55 -13.95 -11.67 -14.56
N VAL A 56 -12.77 -11.36 -14.02
CA VAL A 56 -11.80 -12.34 -13.54
C VAL A 56 -12.09 -12.68 -12.07
N TYR A 57 -12.23 -13.96 -11.77
CA TYR A 57 -12.59 -14.44 -10.44
C TYR A 57 -11.41 -15.15 -9.76
N SER A 58 -11.02 -14.68 -8.58
CA SER A 58 -10.08 -15.33 -7.64
C SER A 58 -8.71 -15.73 -8.24
N LYS A 59 -8.31 -15.11 -9.35
CA LYS A 59 -7.04 -15.39 -10.05
C LYS A 59 -5.88 -14.79 -9.27
N LEU A 60 -4.87 -15.59 -8.93
CA LEU A 60 -3.61 -15.05 -8.39
C LEU A 60 -2.93 -14.18 -9.47
N LEU A 61 -2.81 -12.89 -9.21
CA LEU A 61 -2.14 -11.94 -10.10
C LEU A 61 -0.65 -11.89 -9.74
N LYS A 62 0.22 -11.72 -10.73
CA LYS A 62 1.66 -11.78 -10.54
C LYS A 62 2.38 -10.63 -11.21
N SER A 63 3.50 -10.24 -10.62
CA SER A 63 4.49 -9.36 -11.22
C SER A 63 5.82 -10.08 -11.18
N ASP A 64 6.31 -10.48 -12.36
CA ASP A 64 7.61 -11.14 -12.49
C ASP A 64 8.72 -10.10 -12.32
N LYS A 65 8.52 -8.89 -12.87
CA LYS A 65 9.46 -7.77 -12.73
C LYS A 65 9.80 -7.46 -11.28
N TYR A 66 8.80 -7.47 -10.40
CA TYR A 66 8.99 -7.17 -8.99
C TYR A 66 9.03 -8.42 -8.11
N GLY A 67 8.81 -9.62 -8.67
CA GLY A 67 8.81 -10.89 -7.96
C GLY A 67 7.83 -10.92 -6.79
N ILE A 68 6.60 -10.45 -7.03
CA ILE A 68 5.50 -10.41 -6.05
C ILE A 68 4.21 -10.90 -6.68
N SER A 69 3.29 -11.42 -5.86
CA SER A 69 1.99 -11.88 -6.31
C SER A 69 0.92 -11.64 -5.24
N GLY A 70 -0.35 -11.56 -5.64
CA GLY A 70 -1.45 -11.44 -4.69
C GLY A 70 -2.83 -11.39 -5.35
N LYS A 71 -3.86 -11.30 -4.51
CA LYS A 71 -5.26 -11.26 -4.92
C LYS A 71 -5.92 -10.02 -4.32
N PRO A 72 -6.08 -8.93 -5.09
CA PRO A 72 -6.84 -7.77 -4.60
C PRO A 72 -8.31 -8.13 -4.44
N ASP A 73 -9.05 -7.54 -3.50
CA ASP A 73 -10.48 -7.90 -3.35
C ASP A 73 -11.31 -7.56 -4.59
N TYR A 74 -11.09 -6.38 -5.18
CA TYR A 74 -11.75 -5.93 -6.40
C TYR A 74 -10.81 -5.11 -7.28
N ILE A 75 -11.02 -5.14 -8.60
CA ILE A 75 -10.46 -4.15 -9.53
C ILE A 75 -11.57 -3.58 -10.39
N TYR A 76 -11.67 -2.25 -10.40
CA TYR A 76 -12.58 -1.51 -11.27
C TYR A 76 -11.82 -0.85 -12.42
N ASP A 77 -12.38 -0.94 -13.62
CA ASP A 77 -11.96 -0.16 -14.78
C ASP A 77 -12.77 1.14 -14.86
N ILE A 78 -12.08 2.27 -14.85
CA ILE A 78 -12.67 3.61 -15.02
C ILE A 78 -12.01 4.30 -16.21
N GLY A 79 -12.27 3.77 -17.41
CA GLY A 79 -11.84 4.36 -18.67
C GLY A 79 -10.35 4.13 -18.91
N ASN A 80 -9.48 5.02 -18.44
CA ASN A 80 -8.03 4.98 -18.68
C ASN A 80 -7.20 4.52 -17.47
N GLU A 81 -7.84 4.15 -16.37
CA GLU A 81 -7.18 3.66 -15.15
C GLU A 81 -7.86 2.40 -14.62
N LEU A 82 -7.06 1.51 -14.03
CA LEU A 82 -7.55 0.44 -13.17
C LEU A 82 -7.41 0.88 -11.71
N ILE A 83 -8.44 0.63 -10.91
CA ILE A 83 -8.48 1.02 -9.51
C ILE A 83 -8.72 -0.22 -8.64
N PRO A 84 -7.67 -0.73 -7.96
CA PRO A 84 -7.85 -1.75 -6.94
C PRO A 84 -8.57 -1.20 -5.72
N LEU A 85 -9.43 -2.02 -5.13
CA LEU A 85 -10.13 -1.75 -3.88
C LEU A 85 -9.86 -2.91 -2.92
N GLU A 86 -9.33 -2.58 -1.74
CA GLU A 86 -8.99 -3.49 -0.66
C GLU A 86 -9.96 -3.28 0.51
N LEU A 87 -10.56 -4.36 1.02
CA LEU A 87 -11.47 -4.36 2.16
C LEU A 87 -10.72 -4.71 3.44
N LYS A 88 -11.05 -4.01 4.52
CA LYS A 88 -10.50 -4.27 5.86
C LYS A 88 -11.62 -4.41 6.87
N SER A 89 -11.55 -5.49 7.65
CA SER A 89 -12.47 -5.74 8.77
C SER A 89 -12.16 -4.88 9.99
N SER A 90 -11.00 -4.22 10.05
CA SER A 90 -10.65 -3.30 11.13
C SER A 90 -11.33 -1.94 10.97
N LYS A 91 -11.49 -1.24 12.09
CA LYS A 91 -11.67 0.21 12.12
C LYS A 91 -10.32 0.90 12.21
N VAL A 92 -10.27 2.18 11.85
CA VAL A 92 -9.12 3.04 12.12
C VAL A 92 -9.59 4.27 12.87
N ASP A 93 -8.93 4.53 14.00
CA ASP A 93 -9.18 5.71 14.83
C ASP A 93 -8.14 6.76 14.44
N GLY A 94 -8.50 7.62 13.48
CA GLY A 94 -7.63 8.68 12.96
C GLY A 94 -7.88 9.04 11.50
N HIS A 95 -7.17 10.05 11.02
CA HIS A 95 -7.27 10.60 9.66
C HIS A 95 -6.20 10.04 8.70
N SER A 96 -5.66 8.86 8.99
CA SER A 96 -4.66 8.18 8.15
C SER A 96 -4.92 6.67 8.06
N PRO A 97 -4.67 6.04 6.90
CA PRO A 97 -4.70 4.58 6.79
C PRO A 97 -3.49 3.96 7.49
N LEU A 98 -3.61 2.68 7.84
CA LEU A 98 -2.48 1.94 8.41
C LEU A 98 -1.41 1.71 7.33
N LEU A 99 -0.13 1.95 7.67
CA LEU A 99 0.98 1.81 6.72
C LEU A 99 1.02 0.42 6.04
N LYS A 100 0.76 -0.65 6.79
CA LYS A 100 0.71 -2.03 6.26
C LYS A 100 -0.31 -2.17 5.12
N ASP A 101 -1.46 -1.51 5.22
CA ASP A 101 -2.53 -1.61 4.24
C ASP A 101 -2.20 -0.73 3.02
N VAL A 102 -1.54 0.42 3.23
CA VAL A 102 -0.99 1.26 2.15
C VAL A 102 0.06 0.49 1.35
N MET A 103 1.00 -0.21 2.01
CA MET A 103 2.03 -0.99 1.33
C MET A 103 1.45 -2.18 0.58
N GLN A 104 0.47 -2.88 1.17
CA GLN A 104 -0.25 -3.95 0.48
C GLN A 104 -0.95 -3.43 -0.79
N LEU A 105 -1.69 -2.32 -0.69
CA LEU A 105 -2.35 -1.71 -1.86
C LEU A 105 -1.33 -1.23 -2.90
N THR A 106 -0.19 -0.71 -2.46
CA THR A 106 0.92 -0.31 -3.35
C THR A 106 1.48 -1.52 -4.12
N ALA A 107 1.53 -2.70 -3.50
CA ALA A 107 1.93 -3.93 -4.18
C ALA A 107 0.96 -4.28 -5.30
N TYR A 108 -0.35 -4.10 -5.08
CA TYR A 108 -1.35 -4.27 -6.13
C TYR A 108 -1.22 -3.24 -7.25
N PHE A 109 -0.76 -2.01 -6.98
CA PHE A 109 -0.47 -1.07 -8.07
C PHE A 109 0.58 -1.65 -9.03
N LEU A 110 1.66 -2.22 -8.48
CA LEU A 110 2.73 -2.81 -9.29
C LEU A 110 2.24 -4.03 -10.08
N ILE A 111 1.52 -4.94 -9.40
CA ILE A 111 1.03 -6.19 -9.98
C ILE A 111 0.02 -5.90 -11.11
N ILE A 112 -0.94 -5.02 -10.88
CA ILE A 112 -1.99 -4.72 -11.85
C ILE A 112 -1.43 -4.01 -13.08
N GLU A 113 -0.47 -3.09 -12.91
CA GLU A 113 0.16 -2.41 -14.04
C GLU A 113 0.90 -3.37 -14.98
N GLU A 114 1.56 -4.39 -14.43
CA GLU A 114 2.28 -5.41 -15.20
C GLU A 114 1.31 -6.43 -15.82
N GLU A 115 0.40 -6.97 -15.03
CA GLU A 115 -0.55 -8.01 -15.46
C GLU A 115 -1.51 -7.52 -16.55
N PHE A 116 -2.00 -6.28 -16.45
CA PHE A 116 -3.01 -5.74 -17.37
C PHE A 116 -2.47 -4.68 -18.34
N GLY A 117 -1.19 -4.29 -18.22
CA GLY A 117 -0.59 -3.26 -19.07
C GLY A 117 -1.26 -1.88 -18.97
N LYS A 118 -2.07 -1.63 -17.93
CA LYS A 118 -2.87 -0.42 -17.76
C LYS A 118 -2.49 0.32 -16.49
N LYS A 119 -2.45 1.65 -16.57
CA LYS A 119 -2.00 2.51 -15.47
C LYS A 119 -2.91 2.39 -14.25
N VAL A 120 -2.29 2.39 -13.07
CA VAL A 120 -2.99 2.49 -11.79
C VAL A 120 -2.58 3.80 -11.13
N ARG A 121 -3.42 4.82 -11.17
CA ARG A 121 -3.04 6.12 -10.57
C ARG A 121 -3.33 6.17 -9.07
N ARG A 122 -4.25 5.33 -8.61
CA ARG A 122 -4.74 5.28 -7.25
C ARG A 122 -5.46 3.96 -6.97
N GLY A 123 -5.67 3.67 -5.70
CA GLY A 123 -6.54 2.62 -5.21
C GLY A 123 -7.32 3.07 -3.98
N ARG A 124 -8.13 2.17 -3.43
CA ARG A 124 -8.92 2.45 -2.23
C ARG A 124 -8.72 1.39 -1.17
N ILE A 125 -8.58 1.83 0.07
CA ILE A 125 -8.65 0.99 1.26
C ILE A 125 -9.97 1.31 1.95
N VAL A 126 -10.79 0.29 2.20
CA VAL A 126 -12.12 0.44 2.78
C VAL A 126 -12.15 -0.25 4.13
N TYR A 127 -12.03 0.55 5.19
CA TYR A 127 -12.21 0.10 6.57
C TYR A 127 -13.71 0.00 6.91
N GLN A 128 -14.02 -0.50 8.10
CA GLN A 128 -15.40 -0.56 8.57
C GLN A 128 -16.05 0.83 8.74
N ASN A 129 -15.27 1.82 9.20
CA ASN A 129 -15.77 3.16 9.55
C ASN A 129 -15.42 4.25 8.53
N THR A 130 -14.36 4.08 7.73
CA THR A 130 -13.89 5.11 6.78
C THR A 130 -13.28 4.47 5.52
N MET A 131 -12.93 5.30 4.54
CA MET A 131 -12.21 4.89 3.33
C MET A 131 -11.06 5.86 3.07
N PHE A 132 -9.96 5.34 2.54
CA PHE A 132 -8.88 6.17 2.02
C PHE A 132 -8.66 5.89 0.54
N GLU A 133 -8.60 6.96 -0.25
CA GLU A 133 -8.07 6.90 -1.60
C GLU A 133 -6.57 7.14 -1.55
N VAL A 134 -5.78 6.16 -1.98
CA VAL A 134 -4.31 6.18 -1.93
C VAL A 134 -3.77 6.40 -3.34
N TYR A 135 -2.90 7.38 -3.53
CA TYR A 135 -2.31 7.70 -4.83
C TYR A 135 -1.04 6.88 -5.06
N ASN A 136 -0.88 6.32 -6.26
CA ASN A 136 0.31 5.56 -6.67
C ASN A 136 1.48 6.52 -6.92
N THR A 137 2.09 7.00 -5.84
CA THR A 137 3.22 7.94 -5.90
C THR A 137 4.55 7.20 -6.03
N ALA A 138 5.54 7.87 -6.63
CA ALA A 138 6.91 7.35 -6.66
C ALA A 138 7.50 7.12 -5.25
N GLY A 139 7.04 7.89 -4.24
CA GLY A 139 7.43 7.71 -2.85
C GLY A 139 7.01 6.35 -2.31
N LEU A 140 5.71 6.03 -2.40
CA LEU A 140 5.18 4.73 -1.94
C LEU A 140 5.81 3.56 -2.69
N ARG A 141 6.01 3.68 -4.01
CA ARG A 141 6.68 2.63 -4.79
C ARG A 141 8.11 2.38 -4.31
N ARG A 142 8.89 3.44 -4.04
CA ARG A 142 10.25 3.28 -3.50
C ARG A 142 10.25 2.63 -2.13
N GLU A 143 9.32 3.02 -1.26
CA GLU A 143 9.17 2.44 0.07
C GLU A 143 8.83 0.95 0.00
N LEU A 144 7.86 0.58 -0.84
CA LEU A 144 7.51 -0.83 -1.07
C LEU A 144 8.70 -1.64 -1.60
N LEU A 145 9.43 -1.12 -2.60
CA LEU A 145 10.59 -1.81 -3.16
C LEU A 145 11.72 -1.98 -2.14
N LYS A 146 11.88 -1.03 -1.20
CA LYS A 146 12.78 -1.16 -0.07
C LYS A 146 12.34 -2.31 0.85
N ILE A 147 11.06 -2.36 1.22
CA ILE A 147 10.50 -3.44 2.06
C ILE A 147 10.69 -4.81 1.38
N ILE A 148 10.38 -4.94 0.09
CA ILE A 148 10.58 -6.19 -0.66
C ILE A 148 12.07 -6.60 -0.65
N LYS A 149 12.98 -5.64 -0.81
CA LYS A 149 14.42 -5.91 -0.74
C LYS A 149 14.83 -6.42 0.65
N GLU A 150 14.35 -5.79 1.71
CA GLU A 150 14.63 -6.20 3.09
C GLU A 150 14.08 -7.61 3.37
N MET A 151 12.85 -7.91 2.94
CA MET A 151 12.26 -9.26 3.04
C MET A 151 13.12 -10.33 2.35
N ARG A 152 13.67 -10.04 1.17
CA ARG A 152 14.54 -10.97 0.44
C ARG A 152 15.90 -11.17 1.11
N LEU A 153 16.45 -10.13 1.71
CA LEU A 153 17.70 -10.24 2.46
C LEU A 153 17.51 -11.05 3.74
N LEU A 154 16.34 -10.93 4.39
CA LEU A 154 15.92 -11.76 5.51
C LEU A 154 15.80 -13.23 5.12
N GLU A 155 15.08 -13.51 4.03
CA GLU A 155 14.90 -14.88 3.51
C GLU A 155 16.23 -15.53 3.11
N ALA A 156 17.18 -14.75 2.60
CA ALA A 156 18.52 -15.22 2.26
C ALA A 156 19.50 -15.26 3.45
N GLU A 157 19.03 -15.00 4.67
CA GLU A 157 19.84 -14.93 5.91
C GLU A 157 21.01 -13.92 5.84
N LYS A 158 20.91 -12.92 4.95
CA LYS A 158 21.95 -11.89 4.74
C LYS A 158 21.76 -10.65 5.60
N PHE A 159 20.59 -10.52 6.20
CA PHE A 159 20.20 -9.38 7.03
C PHE A 159 19.20 -9.85 8.07
N PHE A 160 19.41 -9.46 9.33
CA PHE A 160 18.43 -9.57 10.40
C PHE A 160 18.30 -8.17 11.01
N PRO A 161 17.15 -7.51 10.93
CA PRO A 161 16.99 -6.20 11.54
C PRO A 161 17.11 -6.35 13.06
N ASP A 162 17.77 -5.38 13.69
CA ASP A 162 17.81 -5.27 15.14
C ASP A 162 16.42 -4.82 15.64
N GLU A 163 15.52 -5.80 15.77
CA GLU A 163 14.14 -5.59 16.19
C GLU A 163 13.97 -5.97 17.66
N LYS A 164 13.33 -5.07 18.42
CA LYS A 164 12.91 -5.35 19.79
C LYS A 164 11.48 -5.82 19.79
N GLY A 165 11.14 -6.70 20.73
CA GLY A 165 9.77 -7.16 20.92
C GLY A 165 8.83 -5.98 21.16
N ASP A 166 7.80 -5.85 20.33
CA ASP A 166 6.71 -4.88 20.50
C ASP A 166 5.51 -5.60 21.10
N PHE A 167 4.96 -5.11 22.21
CA PHE A 167 3.88 -5.78 22.93
C PHE A 167 2.67 -6.07 22.03
N LEU A 168 2.23 -5.09 21.22
CA LEU A 168 1.03 -5.23 20.40
C LEU A 168 1.27 -6.20 19.23
N LYS A 169 2.45 -6.17 18.61
CA LYS A 169 2.81 -7.12 17.54
C LYS A 169 3.02 -8.52 18.09
N CYS A 170 3.76 -8.67 19.20
CA CYS A 170 4.09 -9.97 19.79
C CYS A 170 2.87 -10.66 20.39
N ARG A 171 1.94 -9.92 21.03
CA ARG A 171 0.75 -10.50 21.69
C ARG A 171 -0.11 -11.34 20.74
N PHE A 172 -0.27 -10.91 19.49
CA PHE A 172 -1.09 -11.57 18.47
C PHE A 172 -0.26 -12.33 17.43
N CYS A 173 1.07 -12.40 17.59
CA CYS A 173 1.94 -13.08 16.66
C CYS A 173 1.78 -14.61 16.80
N PRO A 174 1.53 -15.36 15.71
CA PRO A 174 1.51 -16.83 15.75
C PRO A 174 2.84 -17.46 16.17
N CYS A 175 3.95 -16.74 16.03
CA CYS A 175 5.28 -17.20 16.42
C CYS A 175 5.60 -16.95 17.91
N ARG A 176 4.69 -16.28 18.64
CA ARG A 176 4.81 -16.08 20.08
C ARG A 176 4.87 -17.45 20.78
N ASP A 177 5.79 -17.59 21.74
CA ASP A 177 5.99 -18.82 22.52
C ASP A 177 6.39 -20.07 21.69
N THR A 178 6.72 -19.93 20.40
CA THR A 178 7.15 -21.03 19.53
C THR A 178 8.60 -20.85 19.06
N VAL A 179 8.78 -20.31 17.87
CA VAL A 179 10.06 -20.18 17.17
C VAL A 179 10.70 -18.80 17.31
N CYS A 180 9.96 -17.80 17.81
CA CYS A 180 10.46 -16.42 17.89
C CYS A 180 11.46 -16.22 19.04
N GLU A 181 12.73 -15.98 18.70
CA GLU A 181 13.80 -15.69 19.67
C GLU A 181 13.67 -14.30 20.30
N ILE A 182 13.15 -13.32 19.55
CA ILE A 182 12.96 -11.94 20.01
C ILE A 182 12.00 -11.90 21.22
N TYR A 183 10.90 -12.66 21.16
CA TYR A 183 9.95 -12.72 22.27
C TYR A 183 10.59 -13.38 23.51
N LYS A 184 11.27 -14.52 23.31
CA LYS A 184 11.94 -15.27 24.40
C LYS A 184 13.01 -14.44 25.12
N GLY A 185 13.73 -13.58 24.39
CA GLY A 185 14.74 -12.68 24.95
C GLY A 185 14.20 -11.34 25.48
N SER A 186 12.94 -11.01 25.19
CA SER A 186 12.36 -9.73 25.59
C SER A 186 11.93 -9.74 27.06
N LYS A 187 12.22 -8.65 27.79
CA LYS A 187 11.62 -8.37 29.10
C LYS A 187 10.13 -8.01 29.02
N VAL A 188 9.54 -8.06 27.82
CA VAL A 188 8.09 -7.91 27.58
C VAL A 188 7.41 -9.20 28.04
N LYS A 189 7.55 -9.49 29.33
CA LYS A 189 6.69 -10.45 30.02
C LYS A 189 5.33 -9.78 30.12
N ILE A 190 4.35 -10.40 29.48
CA ILE A 190 2.94 -10.04 29.55
C ILE A 190 2.44 -10.38 30.95
#